data_AF-A0A7X3FMS2-F1
#
_entry.id   AF-A0A7X3FMS2-F1
#
_cell.length_a   1.000
_cell.length_b   1.000
_cell.length_c   1.000
_cell.angle_alpha   90.00
_cell.angle_beta   90.00
_cell.angle_gamma   90.00
#
_symmetry.space_group_name_H-M   'P 1'
#
loop_
_entity.id
_entity.type
_entity.pdbx_description
1 polymer ?
#
loop_
_entity_poly.entity_id
_entity_poly.type
_entity_poly.pdbx_seq_one_letter_code
_entity_poly.pdbx_strand_id
1 'polypeptide(L)'
;MANDIRVIYRATARKTILVIGKYTNNGAKKAKVTVIRDYLGELSKGDCIKVPVDLYLLAARVHPSYVNDYIAADPDRIDQLMRKLLIQALNRKVEQLYPSQ
;
A
#
# COMPACT_ATOMS: atom_id res chain seq x y z
N MET A 1 -7.20 -17.72 -9.71
CA MET A 1 -6.84 -16.87 -8.55
C MET A 1 -6.94 -15.42 -9.00
N ALA A 2 -7.84 -14.63 -8.41
CA ALA A 2 -7.96 -13.21 -8.74
C ALA A 2 -6.63 -12.52 -8.45
N ASN A 3 -6.10 -11.74 -9.39
CA ASN A 3 -4.90 -10.94 -9.18
C ASN A 3 -5.19 -9.95 -8.03
N ASP A 4 -4.67 -10.20 -6.82
CA ASP A 4 -4.79 -9.28 -5.68
C ASP A 4 -3.87 -8.08 -5.94
N ILE A 5 -4.38 -7.12 -6.70
CA ILE A 5 -3.69 -5.87 -7.00
C ILE A 5 -4.01 -4.87 -5.90
N ARG A 6 -2.95 -4.28 -5.35
CA ARG A 6 -3.06 -3.30 -4.28
C ARG A 6 -2.15 -2.12 -4.54
N VAL A 7 -2.57 -0.96 -4.02
CA VAL A 7 -1.66 0.15 -3.77
C VAL A 7 -1.05 -0.06 -2.40
N ILE A 8 0.27 -0.08 -2.37
CA ILE A 8 1.09 -0.31 -1.18
C ILE A 8 1.73 1.00 -0.81
N TYR A 9 1.39 1.49 0.37
CA TYR A 9 1.95 2.69 0.95
C TYR A 9 2.59 2.35 2.30
N ARG A 10 3.84 2.76 2.49
CA ARG A 10 4.52 2.66 3.79
C ARG A 10 5.52 3.80 3.90
N ALA A 11 5.31 4.69 4.86
CA ALA A 11 6.23 5.78 5.16
C ALA A 11 6.93 5.53 6.50
N THR A 12 8.26 5.58 6.49
CA THR A 12 9.09 5.53 7.70
C THR A 12 10.14 6.63 7.65
N ALA A 13 10.80 6.92 8.77
CA ALA A 13 11.88 7.91 8.83
C ALA A 13 13.04 7.64 7.83
N ARG A 14 13.20 6.40 7.34
CA ARG A 14 14.29 6.03 6.43
C ARG A 14 13.87 5.89 4.97
N LYS A 15 12.63 5.47 4.71
CA LYS A 15 12.15 5.15 3.36
C LYS A 15 10.64 5.25 3.29
N THR A 16 10.18 5.80 2.17
CA THR A 16 8.78 5.75 1.73
C THR A 16 8.67 4.78 0.57
N ILE A 17 7.61 3.98 0.57
CA ILE A 17 7.24 3.10 -0.53
C ILE A 17 5.83 3.51 -0.96
N LEU A 18 5.66 3.80 -2.24
CA LEU A 18 4.34 4.01 -2.84
C LEU A 18 4.29 3.34 -4.21
N VAL A 19 3.68 2.16 -4.28
CA VAL A 19 3.63 1.36 -5.52
C VAL A 19 2.25 0.74 -5.72
N ILE A 20 1.86 0.50 -6.97
CA ILE A 20 0.78 -0.44 -7.29
C ILE A 20 1.41 -1.75 -7.76
N GLY A 21 0.93 -2.87 -7.23
CA GLY A 21 1.53 -4.16 -7.51
C GLY A 21 0.66 -5.35 -7.14
N LYS A 22 1.11 -6.53 -7.59
CA LYS A 22 0.52 -7.80 -7.14
C LYS A 22 0.98 -8.06 -5.72
N TYR A 23 0.03 -8.16 -4.80
CA TYR A 23 0.27 -8.35 -3.39
C TYR A 23 0.12 -9.83 -3.02
N THR A 24 1.05 -10.34 -2.22
CA THR A 24 0.97 -11.70 -1.68
C THR A 24 1.37 -11.67 -0.21
N ASN A 25 0.43 -12.02 0.67
CA ASN A 25 0.68 -12.15 2.09
C ASN A 25 0.27 -13.55 2.56
N ASN A 26 1.26 -14.36 2.91
CA ASN A 26 1.07 -15.74 3.38
C ASN A 26 1.05 -15.83 4.92
N GLY A 27 0.67 -14.76 5.62
CA GLY A 27 0.72 -14.70 7.10
C GLY A 27 2.13 -14.47 7.67
N ALA A 28 3.11 -14.12 6.83
CA ALA A 28 4.46 -13.81 7.25
C ALA A 28 4.61 -12.36 7.74
N LYS A 29 5.68 -12.08 8.51
CA LYS A 29 6.03 -10.71 8.95
C LYS A 29 6.29 -9.72 7.79
N LYS A 30 6.44 -10.23 6.57
CA LYS A 30 6.68 -9.44 5.35
C LYS A 30 5.76 -9.93 4.24
N ALA A 31 5.10 -9.01 3.54
CA ALA A 31 4.37 -9.29 2.33
C ALA A 31 5.29 -9.16 1.11
N LYS A 32 5.06 -9.97 0.08
CA LYS A 32 5.73 -9.85 -1.22
C LYS A 32 4.87 -8.97 -2.13
N VAL A 33 5.51 -8.02 -2.80
CA VAL A 33 4.87 -7.16 -3.80
C VAL A 33 5.66 -7.25 -5.10
N THR A 34 4.98 -7.62 -6.18
CA THR A 34 5.54 -7.51 -7.54
C THR A 34 5.05 -6.20 -8.15
N VAL A 35 5.97 -5.28 -8.40
CA VAL A 35 5.70 -3.90 -8.83
C VAL A 35 5.09 -3.91 -10.24
N ILE A 36 3.95 -3.23 -10.40
CA ILE A 36 3.36 -2.89 -11.69
C ILE A 36 3.76 -1.48 -12.09
N ARG A 37 3.69 -0.53 -11.16
CA ARG A 37 4.21 0.84 -11.27
C ARG A 37 4.69 1.31 -9.90
N ASP A 38 5.83 2.01 -9.90
CA ASP A 38 6.28 2.82 -8.76
C ASP A 38 5.88 4.29 -9.00
N TYR A 39 5.26 4.90 -8.00
CA TYR A 39 4.85 6.31 -8.05
C TYR A 39 5.98 7.26 -7.65
N LEU A 40 7.01 6.78 -6.94
CA LEU A 40 8.18 7.58 -6.51
C LEU A 40 9.38 7.43 -7.44
N GLY A 41 9.36 6.42 -8.33
CA GLY A 41 10.38 6.20 -9.35
C GLY A 41 11.67 5.52 -8.87
N GLU A 42 11.67 4.88 -7.69
CA GLU A 42 12.84 4.16 -7.17
C GLU A 42 12.94 2.71 -7.68
N LEU A 43 11.82 2.12 -8.10
CA LEU A 43 11.67 0.72 -8.46
C LEU A 43 11.15 0.55 -9.88
N SER A 44 11.60 -0.53 -10.53
CA SER A 44 11.20 -0.88 -11.89
C SER A 44 9.98 -1.82 -11.89
N LYS A 45 9.22 -1.80 -12.98
CA LYS A 45 8.15 -2.77 -13.22
C LYS A 45 8.72 -4.19 -13.23
N GLY A 46 8.08 -5.09 -12.49
CA GLY A 46 8.51 -6.48 -12.32
C GLY A 46 9.36 -6.71 -11.06
N ASP A 47 9.89 -5.64 -10.45
CA ASP A 47 10.66 -5.76 -9.21
C ASP A 47 9.82 -6.44 -8.12
N CYS A 48 10.47 -7.35 -7.40
CA CYS A 48 9.87 -8.07 -6.29
C CYS A 48 10.41 -7.54 -4.97
N ILE A 49 9.63 -6.69 -4.30
CA ILE A 49 9.99 -6.15 -2.99
C ILE A 49 9.32 -6.93 -1.86
N LYS A 50 9.98 -6.95 -0.69
CA LYS A 50 9.41 -7.49 0.55
C LYS A 50 9.13 -6.33 1.50
N VAL A 51 7.86 -6.11 1.80
CA VAL A 51 7.42 -5.00 2.66
C VAL A 51 7.03 -5.53 4.03
N PRO A 52 7.55 -4.98 5.15
CA PRO A 52 7.13 -5.36 6.50
C PRO A 52 5.63 -5.12 6.71
N VAL A 53 4.94 -6.11 7.28
CA VAL A 53 3.54 -5.99 7.68
C VAL A 53 3.50 -5.44 9.09
N ASP A 54 3.51 -4.10 9.19
CA ASP A 54 3.48 -3.35 10.45
C ASP A 54 2.32 -2.33 10.44
N LEU A 55 2.22 -1.53 11.49
CA LEU A 55 1.14 -0.54 11.62
C LEU A 55 1.25 0.61 10.61
N TYR A 56 2.43 0.84 10.02
CA TYR A 56 2.69 1.90 9.04
C TYR A 56 2.47 1.43 7.59
N LEU A 57 2.19 0.15 7.39
CA LEU A 57 1.83 -0.42 6.10
C LEU A 57 0.33 -0.25 5.84
N LEU A 58 0.00 0.41 4.74
CA LEU A 58 -1.30 0.34 4.12
C LEU A 58 -1.23 -0.44 2.80
N ALA A 59 -2.02 -1.48 2.68
CA ALA A 59 -2.17 -2.27 1.46
C ALA A 59 -3.63 -2.21 0.97
N ALA A 60 -3.97 -1.15 0.25
CA ALA A 60 -5.31 -0.86 -0.22
C ALA A 60 -5.62 -1.69 -1.47
N ARG A 61 -6.67 -2.52 -1.42
CA ARG A 61 -7.09 -3.34 -2.56
C ARG A 61 -7.69 -2.47 -3.65
N VAL A 62 -7.26 -2.70 -4.89
CA VAL A 62 -7.80 -2.02 -6.07
C VAL A 62 -8.82 -2.93 -6.74
N HIS A 63 -10.00 -2.39 -7.03
CA HIS A 63 -11.00 -3.12 -7.80
C HIS A 63 -10.49 -3.33 -9.23
N PRO A 64 -10.66 -4.53 -9.85
CA PRO A 64 -10.12 -4.82 -11.18
C PRO A 64 -10.43 -3.76 -12.24
N SER A 65 -11.65 -3.24 -12.26
CA SER A 65 -12.09 -2.22 -13.22
C SER A 65 -11.34 -0.88 -13.13
N TYR A 66 -10.75 -0.56 -11.97
CA TYR A 66 -10.03 0.71 -11.76
C TYR A 66 -8.52 0.55 -11.86
N VAL A 67 -7.98 -0.65 -12.08
CA VAL A 67 -6.52 -0.90 -12.07
C VAL A 67 -5.78 0.03 -13.03
N ASN A 68 -6.29 0.21 -14.24
CA ASN A 68 -5.67 1.09 -15.23
C ASN A 68 -5.70 2.56 -14.80
N ASP A 69 -6.77 3.01 -14.15
CA ASP A 69 -6.87 4.39 -13.65
C ASP A 69 -5.81 4.65 -12.58
N TYR A 70 -5.60 3.70 -11.66
CA TYR A 70 -4.52 3.82 -10.67
C TYR A 70 -3.14 3.77 -11.34
N ILE A 71 -2.95 2.91 -12.35
CA ILE A 71 -1.68 2.84 -13.10
C ILE A 71 -1.40 4.15 -13.85
N ALA A 72 -2.41 4.89 -14.31
CA ALA A 72 -2.25 6.15 -15.02
C ALA A 72 -2.29 7.39 -14.12
N ALA A 73 -2.75 7.25 -12.87
CA ALA A 73 -2.97 8.37 -11.96
C ALA A 73 -1.70 9.18 -11.66
N ASP A 74 -1.90 10.45 -11.36
CA ASP A 74 -0.86 11.33 -10.86
C ASP A 74 -0.30 10.82 -9.51
N PRO A 75 1.04 10.76 -9.33
CA PRO A 75 1.66 10.30 -8.09
C PRO A 75 1.20 11.05 -6.84
N ASP A 76 1.10 12.39 -6.89
CA ASP A 76 0.75 13.20 -5.73
C ASP A 76 -0.68 12.94 -5.29
N ARG A 77 -1.59 12.75 -6.26
CA ARG A 77 -2.98 12.37 -5.97
C ARG A 77 -3.07 11.02 -5.26
N ILE A 78 -2.26 10.04 -5.67
CA ILE A 78 -2.23 8.72 -5.03
C ILE A 78 -1.59 8.80 -3.64
N ASP A 79 -0.50 9.55 -3.47
CA ASP A 79 0.14 9.75 -2.16
C ASP A 79 -0.83 10.39 -1.15
N GLN A 80 -1.51 11.47 -1.54
CA GLN A 80 -2.51 12.13 -0.70
C GLN A 80 -3.65 11.19 -0.29
N LEU A 81 -4.15 10.37 -1.23
CA LEU A 81 -5.20 9.38 -0.95
C LEU A 81 -4.71 8.35 0.07
N MET A 82 -3.52 7.78 -0.15
CA MET A 82 -2.98 6.73 0.70
C MET A 82 -2.64 7.23 2.11
N ARG A 83 -2.14 8.47 2.25
CA ARG A 83 -1.93 9.11 3.55
C ARG A 83 -3.23 9.25 4.34
N LYS A 84 -4.29 9.74 3.70
CA LYS A 84 -5.61 9.88 4.34
C LYS A 84 -6.14 8.52 4.83
N LEU A 85 -6.05 7.50 3.98
CA LEU A 85 -6.48 6.15 4.33
C LEU A 85 -5.63 5.53 5.46
N LEU A 86 -4.32 5.79 5.49
CA LEU A 86 -3.45 5.29 6.55
C LEU A 86 -3.82 5.92 7.89
N ILE A 87 -4.02 7.25 7.93
CA ILE A 87 -4.46 7.96 9.14
C ILE A 87 -5.79 7.40 9.65
N GLN A 88 -6.77 7.19 8.76
CA GLN A 88 -8.04 6.57 9.14
C GLN A 88 -7.87 5.16 9.71
N ALA A 89 -7.01 4.33 9.09
CA ALA A 89 -6.73 2.98 9.59
C ALA A 89 -6.03 2.99 10.96
N LEU A 90 -5.13 3.95 11.19
CA LEU A 90 -4.46 4.15 12.47
C LEU A 90 -5.44 4.59 13.56
N ASN A 91 -6.27 5.61 13.28
CA ASN A 91 -7.26 6.09 14.24
C ASN A 91 -8.22 4.97 14.67
N ARG A 92 -8.72 4.17 13.73
CA ARG A 92 -9.56 2.99 14.05
C ARG A 92 -8.85 1.98 14.95
N LYS A 93 -7.55 1.74 14.73
CA LYS A 93 -6.77 0.85 15.61
C LYS A 93 -6.58 1.46 16.99
N VAL A 94 -6.35 2.76 17.08
CA VAL A 94 -6.22 3.47 18.37
C VAL A 94 -7.54 3.39 19.13
N GLU A 95 -8.68 3.66 18.50
CA GLU A 95 -10.01 3.51 19.11
C GLU A 95 -10.28 2.07 19.59
N GLN A 96 -9.83 1.05 18.84
CA GLN A 96 -9.96 -0.35 19.26
C GLN A 96 -9.09 -0.69 20.48
N LEU A 97 -7.92 -0.07 20.61
CA LEU A 97 -7.01 -0.28 21.73
C LEU A 97 -7.41 0.54 22.97
N TYR A 98 -7.99 1.72 22.74
CA TYR A 98 -8.41 2.67 23.76
C TYR A 98 -9.85 3.13 23.46
N PRO A 99 -10.85 2.24 23.64
CA PRO A 99 -12.24 2.64 23.45
C PRO A 99 -12.56 3.74 24.45
N SER A 100 -13.03 4.88 23.96
CA SER A 100 -13.53 5.98 24.79
C SER A 100 -14.55 5.41 25.78
N GLN A 101 -14.31 5.59 27.08
CA GLN A 101 -15.28 5.25 28.12
C GLN A 101 -16.51 6.16 28.05
#